data_AF-A0A4P5S9M2-F1
#
_entry.id   AF-A0A4P5S9M2-F1
#
_cell.length_a   1.000
_cell.length_b   1.000
_cell.length_c   1.000
_cell.angle_alpha   90.00
_cell.angle_beta   90.00
_cell.angle_gamma   90.00
#
_symmetry.space_group_name_H-M   'P 1'
#
loop_
_entity.id
_entity.type
_entity.pdbx_description
1 polymer ?
#
loop_
_entity_poly.entity_id
_entity_poly.type
_entity_poly.pdbx_seq_one_letter_code
_entity_poly.pdbx_strand_id
1 'polypeptide(L)' 'MHFPFFTRGAPAGHPASTKQLAPCPTRAHAVESDFNYGICRFTLDCSCGVHFDTPFIDEALEWRELHVQLAPLADQLPA' A
#
# COMPACT_ATOMS: atom_id res chain seq x y z
N MET A 1 -29.81 -33.13 23.65
CA MET A 1 -28.43 -32.60 23.64
C MET A 1 -28.50 -31.22 23.03
N HIS A 2 -28.16 -30.18 23.79
CA HIS A 2 -28.32 -28.77 23.43
C HIS A 2 -26.90 -28.18 23.35
N PHE A 3 -26.48 -27.73 22.17
CA PHE A 3 -25.19 -27.07 21.98
C PHE A 3 -25.43 -25.56 21.88
N PRO A 4 -24.83 -24.73 22.75
CA PRO A 4 -24.98 -23.28 22.65
C PRO A 4 -24.11 -22.72 21.53
N PHE A 5 -24.73 -21.82 20.77
CA PHE A 5 -24.17 -20.64 20.09
C PHE A 5 -22.65 -20.42 20.19
N PHE A 6 -21.98 -20.42 19.03
CA PHE A 6 -20.76 -19.66 18.81
C PHE A 6 -21.00 -18.63 17.69
N THR A 7 -21.40 -17.43 18.08
CA THR A 7 -21.23 -16.23 17.26
C THR A 7 -19.74 -15.90 17.22
N ARG A 8 -19.09 -16.24 16.11
CA ARG A 8 -17.72 -15.81 15.85
C ARG A 8 -17.74 -14.32 15.49
N GLY A 9 -17.39 -13.51 16.48
CA GLY A 9 -17.18 -12.08 16.31
C GLY A 9 -16.15 -11.81 15.21
N ALA A 10 -16.50 -10.87 14.34
CA ALA A 10 -15.59 -10.27 13.37
C ALA A 10 -14.45 -9.56 14.12
N PRO A 11 -13.17 -9.79 13.75
CA PRO A 11 -12.15 -8.82 14.09
C PRO A 11 -12.33 -7.61 13.15
N ALA A 12 -13.06 -6.62 13.64
CA ALA A 12 -12.80 -5.23 13.28
C ALA A 12 -11.37 -4.91 13.73
N GLY A 13 -10.48 -4.60 12.79
CA GLY A 13 -9.10 -4.30 13.13
C GLY A 13 -8.15 -4.40 11.95
N HIS A 14 -8.35 -3.59 10.93
CA HIS A 14 -7.20 -3.04 10.22
C HIS A 14 -7.18 -1.56 10.56
N PRO A 15 -6.23 -1.08 11.40
CA PRO A 15 -6.00 0.35 11.45
C PRO A 15 -5.56 0.74 10.04
N ALA A 16 -6.38 1.55 9.37
CA ALA A 16 -5.91 2.33 8.23
C ALA A 16 -4.59 2.95 8.66
N SER A 17 -3.49 2.53 8.03
CA SER A 17 -2.15 3.02 8.32
C SER A 17 -2.10 4.48 7.87
N THR A 18 -2.65 5.37 8.68
CA THR A 18 -2.47 6.81 8.55
C THR A 18 -1.08 7.14 9.09
N LYS A 19 -0.05 6.65 8.41
CA LYS A 19 1.29 7.20 8.53
C LYS A 19 1.37 8.43 7.63
N GLN A 20 0.72 9.49 8.08
CA GLN A 20 0.97 10.84 7.59
C GLN A 20 2.36 11.27 8.12
N LEU A 21 3.41 10.79 7.46
CA LEU A 21 4.78 11.23 7.68
C LEU A 21 4.96 12.62 7.04
N ALA A 22 5.55 13.51 7.83
CA ALA A 22 5.71 14.94 7.57
C ALA A 22 6.25 15.26 6.16
N PRO A 23 5.84 16.41 5.57
CA PRO A 23 6.33 16.84 4.27
C PRO A 23 7.81 17.23 4.38
N CYS A 24 8.71 16.33 3.98
CA CYS A 24 10.13 16.65 3.79
C CYS A 24 10.28 17.28 2.39
N PRO A 25 10.87 18.48 2.24
CA PRO A 25 10.82 19.28 1.01
C PRO A 25 11.85 18.88 -0.06
N THR A 26 12.31 17.63 -0.06
CA THR A 26 13.10 17.03 -1.14
C THR A 26 12.40 15.73 -1.51
N ARG A 27 11.47 15.79 -2.48
CA ARG A 27 10.58 14.68 -2.89
C ARG A 27 11.38 13.49 -3.43
N ALA A 28 11.89 12.66 -2.53
CA ALA A 28 12.19 11.28 -2.82
C ALA A 28 10.85 10.54 -2.74
N HIS A 29 10.36 10.03 -3.87
CA HIS A 29 9.18 9.18 -3.94
C HIS A 29 9.42 7.96 -3.04
N ALA A 30 8.80 7.97 -1.86
CA ALA A 30 8.93 6.92 -0.87
C ALA A 30 7.77 5.94 -1.07
N VAL A 31 8.10 4.71 -1.46
CA VAL A 31 7.12 3.64 -1.69
C VAL A 31 7.07 2.75 -0.46
N GLU A 32 5.93 2.72 0.23
CA GLU A 32 5.61 1.73 1.24
C GLU A 32 4.88 0.55 0.58
N SER A 33 5.25 -0.67 0.96
CA SER A 33 4.62 -1.90 0.48
C SER A 33 4.00 -2.65 1.64
N ASP A 34 2.74 -3.05 1.50
CA ASP A 34 2.03 -3.89 2.45
C ASP A 34 1.41 -5.11 1.74
N PHE A 35 1.07 -6.15 2.49
CA PHE A 35 0.39 -7.33 1.98
C PHE A 35 -0.90 -7.58 2.74
N ASN A 36 -2.02 -7.49 2.03
CA ASN A 36 -3.33 -7.73 2.59
C ASN A 36 -3.66 -9.23 2.58
N TYR A 37 -3.52 -9.87 3.75
CA TYR A 37 -3.84 -11.29 3.96
C TYR A 37 -5.34 -11.63 3.80
N GLY A 38 -6.24 -10.65 3.88
CA GLY A 38 -7.68 -10.87 3.72
C GLY A 38 -8.11 -11.08 2.28
N ILE A 39 -7.40 -10.46 1.33
CA ILE A 39 -7.69 -10.53 -0.11
C ILE A 39 -6.53 -11.11 -0.94
N CYS A 40 -5.42 -11.48 -0.29
CA CYS A 40 -4.20 -12.01 -0.89
C CYS A 40 -3.62 -11.10 -1.98
N ARG A 41 -3.39 -9.82 -1.65
CA ARG A 41 -2.87 -8.82 -2.59
C ARG A 41 -1.77 -7.96 -1.97
N PHE A 42 -0.80 -7.58 -2.79
CA PHE A 42 0.21 -6.58 -2.47
C PHE A 42 -0.33 -5.20 -2.76
N THR A 43 -0.15 -4.29 -1.82
CA THR A 43 -0.51 -2.88 -1.95
C THR A 43 0.74 -2.04 -1.83
N LEU A 44 0.94 -1.13 -2.79
CA LEU A 44 2.07 -0.22 -2.83
C LEU A 44 1.56 1.21 -2.86
N ASP A 45 1.98 1.98 -1.87
CA ASP A 45 1.58 3.37 -1.69
C ASP A 45 2.82 4.26 -1.81
N CYS A 46 2.79 5.20 -2.74
CA CYS A 46 3.86 6.16 -2.91
C CYS A 46 3.49 7.51 -2.27
N SER A 47 4.48 8.20 -1.70
CA SER A 47 4.33 9.57 -1.17
C SER A 47 3.86 10.61 -2.20
N CYS A 48 3.89 10.29 -3.50
CA CYS A 48 3.30 11.11 -4.56
C CYS A 48 1.78 10.97 -4.69
N GLY A 49 1.15 10.06 -3.93
CA GLY A 49 -0.29 9.81 -3.94
C GLY A 49 -0.74 8.70 -4.90
N VAL A 50 0.20 8.01 -5.55
CA VAL A 50 -0.13 6.85 -6.40
C VAL A 50 -0.26 5.60 -5.54
N HIS A 51 -1.34 4.86 -5.78
CA HIS A 51 -1.63 3.57 -5.18
C HIS A 51 -1.62 2.48 -6.25
N PHE A 52 -0.96 1.36 -5.99
CA PHE A 52 -0.91 0.21 -6.86
C PHE A 52 -1.23 -1.07 -6.09
N ASP A 53 -2.04 -1.94 -6.69
CA ASP A 53 -2.55 -3.14 -6.04
C ASP A 53 -2.55 -4.32 -7.01
N THR A 54 -1.89 -5.42 -6.64
CA THR A 54 -1.73 -6.61 -7.49
C THR A 54 -1.67 -7.89 -6.66
N PRO A 55 -2.22 -9.03 -7.16
CA PRO A 55 -2.02 -10.33 -6.50
C PRO A 55 -0.65 -10.95 -6.82
N PHE A 56 0.15 -10.36 -7.73
CA PHE A 56 1.40 -10.94 -8.21
C PHE A 56 2.61 -10.16 -7.66
N ILE A 57 3.52 -10.88 -6.99
CA ILE A 57 4.70 -10.26 -6.37
C ILE A 57 5.66 -9.67 -7.41
N ASP A 58 5.80 -10.30 -8.56
CA ASP A 58 6.69 -9.83 -9.62
C ASP A 58 6.22 -8.47 -10.17
N GLU A 59 4.92 -8.31 -10.39
CA GLU A 59 4.32 -7.05 -10.82
C GLU A 59 4.49 -5.95 -9.75
N ALA A 60 4.34 -6.30 -8.47
CA ALA A 60 4.54 -5.36 -7.37
C ALA A 60 5.98 -4.84 -7.32
N LEU A 61 6.95 -5.74 -7.49
CA LEU A 61 8.37 -5.39 -7.49
C LEU A 61 8.76 -4.57 -8.72
N GLU A 62 8.30 -4.99 -9.91
CA GLU A 62 8.53 -4.28 -11.16
C GLU A 62 7.96 -2.86 -11.11
N TRP A 63 6.71 -2.72 -10.63
CA TRP A 63 6.08 -1.42 -10.47
C TRP A 63 6.89 -0.52 -9.54
N ARG A 64 7.31 -1.03 -8.37
CA ARG A 64 8.11 -0.24 -7.41
C ARG A 64 9.42 0.24 -8.03
N GLU A 65 10.14 -0.65 -8.70
CA GLU A 65 11.41 -0.32 -9.32
C GLU A 65 11.24 0.75 -10.40
N LEU A 66 10.30 0.54 -11.31
CA LEU A 66 10.01 1.48 -12.38
C LEU A 66 9.54 2.83 -11.84
N HIS A 67 8.65 2.83 -10.84
CA HIS A 67 8.10 4.04 -10.25
C HIS A 67 9.17 4.88 -9.57
N VAL A 68 10.09 4.26 -8.82
CA VAL A 68 11.22 4.96 -8.19
C VAL A 68 12.22 5.47 -9.23
N GLN A 69 12.45 4.75 -10.33
CA GLN A 69 13.33 5.20 -11.41
C GLN A 69 12.74 6.38 -12.20
N LEU A 70 11.43 6.39 -12.42
CA LEU A 70 10.73 7.44 -13.17
C LEU A 70 10.33 8.63 -12.31
N ALA A 71 10.32 8.49 -10.98
CA ALA A 71 9.97 9.54 -10.02
C ALA A 71 10.67 10.90 -10.27
N PRO A 72 12.00 10.96 -10.51
CA PRO A 72 12.67 12.22 -10.80
C PRO A 72 12.23 12.88 -12.12
N LEU A 73 11.82 12.08 -13.11
CA LEU A 73 11.28 12.58 -14.37
C LEU A 73 9.87 13.11 -14.19
N ALA A 74 9.05 12.40 -13.40
CA ALA A 74 7.70 12.82 -13.07
C ALA A 74 7.69 14.13 -12.28
N ASP A 75 8.64 14.34 -11.36
CA ASP A 75 8.77 15.59 -10.60
C ASP A 75 9.19 16.80 -11.45
N GLN A 76 9.78 16.57 -12.63
CA GLN A 76 10.24 17.62 -13.54
C GLN A 76 9.17 18.06 -14.57
N LEU A 77 8.06 17.32 -14.67
CA LEU A 77 6.96 17.69 -15.56
C LEU A 77 6.09 18.76 -14.88
N PRO A 78 6.00 19.99 -15.43
CA PRO A 78 5.06 20.98 -14.93
C PRO A 78 3.62 20.48 -15.12
N ALA A 79 2.80 20.65 -14.08
CA ALA A 79 1.39 20.27 -14.04
C ALA A 79 0.53 21.01 -15.08
#